data_AF-A0A2V2NBU7-F1
#
_entry.id   AF-A0A2V2NBU7-F1
#
_cell.length_a   1.000
_cell.length_b   1.000
_cell.length_c   1.000
_cell.angle_alpha   90.00
_cell.angle_beta   90.00
_cell.angle_gamma   90.00
#
_symmetry.space_group_name_H-M   'P 1'
#
loop_
_entity.id
_entity.type
_entity.pdbx_description
1 polymer ?
#
loop_
_entity_poly.entity_id
_entity_poly.type
_entity_poly.pdbx_seq_one_letter_code
_entity_poly.pdbx_strand_id
1 'polypeptide(L)'
;MCEITILSVCTGAIEKSDAEILLKTDLVWSCASKYINEVIGPRSIFTTRKIKPIYALTDKGKAIILAGAKVYSNKMYLYMEDETDRQPHPMI
;
A
#
# COMPACT_ATOMS: atom_id res chain seq x y z
N MET A 1 -2.48 -20.53 -18.41
CA MET A 1 -3.40 -20.21 -17.30
C MET A 1 -3.64 -18.71 -17.32
N CYS A 2 -4.88 -18.25 -17.13
CA CYS A 2 -5.19 -16.83 -17.03
C CYS A 2 -5.02 -16.42 -15.56
N GLU A 3 -4.09 -15.52 -15.27
CA GLU A 3 -3.93 -14.94 -13.94
C GLU A 3 -4.73 -13.63 -13.86
N ILE A 4 -5.63 -13.56 -12.88
CA ILE A 4 -6.43 -12.36 -12.63
C ILE A 4 -5.80 -11.61 -11.47
N THR A 5 -5.63 -10.30 -11.64
CA THR A 5 -5.22 -9.37 -10.57
C THR A 5 -6.37 -8.43 -10.28
N ILE A 6 -6.67 -8.24 -8.99
CA ILE A 6 -7.73 -7.33 -8.55
C ILE A 6 -7.09 -6.08 -7.93
N LEU A 7 -7.29 -4.95 -8.60
CA LEU A 7 -6.99 -3.62 -8.09
C LEU A 7 -8.29 -2.93 -7.70
N SER A 8 -8.39 -2.50 -6.45
CA SER A 8 -9.43 -1.58 -6.00
C SER A 8 -8.90 -0.15 -5.92
N VAL A 9 -9.71 0.80 -6.38
CA VAL A 9 -9.41 2.24 -6.30
C VAL A 9 -10.46 2.90 -5.41
N CYS A 10 -10.03 3.38 -4.25
CA CYS A 10 -10.87 4.12 -3.31
C CYS A 10 -10.89 5.61 -3.68
N THR A 11 -12.02 6.07 -4.20
CA THR A 11 -12.24 7.47 -4.61
C THR A 11 -12.83 8.36 -3.52
N GLY A 12 -13.09 7.81 -2.32
CA GLY A 12 -13.65 8.53 -1.16
C GLY A 12 -14.94 7.90 -0.63
N ALA A 13 -15.43 8.40 0.51
CA ALA A 13 -16.71 8.01 1.13
C ALA A 13 -16.93 6.50 1.33
N ILE A 14 -15.89 5.78 1.79
CA ILE A 14 -16.03 4.37 2.16
C ILE A 14 -16.38 4.21 3.63
N GLU A 15 -17.13 3.17 3.96
CA GLU A 15 -17.37 2.71 5.31
C GLU A 15 -16.35 1.64 5.73
N LYS A 16 -16.39 1.24 7.00
CA LYS A 16 -15.51 0.18 7.52
C LYS A 16 -15.81 -1.17 6.84
N SER A 17 -17.08 -1.48 6.59
CA SER A 17 -17.53 -2.67 5.88
C SER A 17 -16.95 -2.76 4.47
N ASP A 18 -16.91 -1.64 3.74
CA ASP A 18 -16.28 -1.57 2.43
C ASP A 18 -14.80 -1.90 2.52
N ALA A 19 -14.09 -1.32 3.49
CA ALA A 19 -12.66 -1.59 3.69
C ALA A 19 -12.37 -3.07 3.98
N GLU A 20 -13.24 -3.76 4.73
CA GLU A 20 -13.11 -5.21 4.98
C GLU A 20 -13.31 -6.03 3.69
N ILE A 21 -14.19 -5.60 2.78
CA ILE A 21 -14.36 -6.26 1.47
C ILE A 21 -13.08 -6.11 0.63
N LEU A 22 -12.42 -4.95 0.70
CA LEU A 22 -11.19 -4.69 -0.05
C LEU A 22 -10.00 -5.58 0.35
N LEU A 23 -10.06 -6.25 1.51
CA LEU A 23 -9.04 -7.23 1.92
C LEU A 23 -8.91 -8.42 0.97
N LYS A 24 -9.90 -8.65 0.10
CA LYS A 24 -9.90 -9.73 -0.90
C LYS A 24 -9.16 -9.38 -2.20
N THR A 25 -8.61 -8.16 -2.29
CA THR A 25 -7.93 -7.66 -3.50
C THR A 25 -6.43 -7.87 -3.40
N ASP A 26 -5.73 -7.77 -4.54
CA ASP A 26 -4.26 -7.78 -4.54
C ASP A 26 -3.70 -6.41 -4.18
N LEU A 27 -4.39 -5.36 -4.63
CA LEU A 27 -3.99 -3.97 -4.54
C LEU A 27 -5.15 -3.09 -4.13
N VAL A 28 -4.89 -2.17 -3.21
CA VAL A 28 -5.80 -1.07 -2.87
C VAL A 28 -5.07 0.26 -3.07
N TRP A 29 -5.54 1.07 -4.01
CA TRP A 29 -5.11 2.46 -4.14
C TRP A 29 -6.11 3.37 -3.43
N SER A 30 -5.65 4.17 -2.47
CA SER A 30 -6.54 5.01 -1.67
C SER A 30 -6.01 6.42 -1.44
N CYS A 31 -6.91 7.32 -1.06
CA CYS A 31 -6.63 8.63 -0.50
C CYS A 31 -6.18 8.63 0.97
N ALA A 32 -5.80 7.47 1.53
CA ALA A 32 -5.46 7.28 2.94
C ALA A 32 -6.63 7.62 3.89
N SER A 33 -7.86 7.22 3.53
CA SER A 33 -9.03 7.41 4.41
C SER A 33 -8.86 6.70 5.75
N LYS A 34 -9.57 7.15 6.80
CA LYS A 34 -9.53 6.59 8.15
C LYS A 34 -9.65 5.06 8.15
N TYR A 35 -10.70 4.53 7.53
CA TYR A 35 -10.93 3.08 7.52
C TYR A 35 -9.92 2.31 6.69
N ILE A 36 -9.35 2.90 5.63
CA ILE A 36 -8.23 2.26 4.90
C ILE A 36 -7.00 2.17 5.81
N ASN A 37 -6.66 3.22 6.53
CA ASN A 37 -5.51 3.18 7.44
C ASN A 37 -5.73 2.22 8.61
N GLU A 38 -6.95 2.11 9.14
CA GLU A 38 -7.25 1.22 10.26
C GLU A 38 -7.40 -0.24 9.85
N VAL A 39 -7.90 -0.52 8.64
CA VAL A 39 -8.22 -1.89 8.19
C VAL A 39 -7.18 -2.44 7.21
N ILE A 40 -6.84 -1.69 6.17
CA ILE A 40 -5.94 -2.14 5.10
C ILE A 40 -4.48 -1.96 5.48
N GLY A 41 -4.11 -0.82 6.06
CA GLY A 41 -2.72 -0.49 6.39
C GLY A 41 -1.98 -1.60 7.16
N PRO A 42 -2.44 -1.98 8.37
CA PRO A 42 -1.82 -3.03 9.19
C PRO A 42 -1.79 -4.43 8.55
N ARG A 43 -2.59 -4.65 7.50
CA ARG A 43 -2.69 -5.94 6.81
C ARG A 43 -1.95 -5.95 5.47
N SER A 44 -1.51 -4.79 5.00
CA SER A 44 -0.71 -4.70 3.79
C SER A 44 0.71 -5.19 4.03
N ILE A 45 1.25 -5.96 3.10
CA ILE A 45 2.63 -6.47 3.16
C ILE A 45 3.64 -5.50 2.52
N PHE A 46 3.12 -4.48 1.83
CA PHE A 46 3.89 -3.43 1.18
C PHE A 46 2.98 -2.24 0.92
N THR A 47 3.49 -1.02 1.09
CA THR A 47 2.73 0.19 0.74
C THR A 47 3.61 1.31 0.24
N THR A 48 3.04 2.20 -0.57
CA THR A 48 3.67 3.47 -0.98
C THR A 48 3.27 4.60 -0.01
N ARG A 49 4.00 5.74 -0.03
CA ARG A 49 3.90 6.81 0.99
C ARG A 49 2.48 7.34 1.27
N LYS A 50 2.34 8.00 2.43
CA LYS A 50 1.09 8.41 3.11
C LYS A 50 0.03 9.24 2.33
N ILE A 51 0.36 9.96 1.26
CA ILE A 51 -0.62 10.91 0.65
C ILE A 51 -1.62 10.19 -0.27
N LYS A 52 -1.15 9.25 -1.10
CA LYS A 52 -1.97 8.41 -1.99
C LYS A 52 -1.40 6.99 -2.02
N PRO A 53 -1.44 6.28 -0.88
CA PRO A 53 -0.82 4.97 -0.75
C PRO A 53 -1.48 3.95 -1.67
N ILE A 54 -0.64 3.11 -2.26
CA ILE A 54 -1.01 1.85 -2.88
C ILE A 54 -0.57 0.76 -1.92
N TYR A 55 -1.53 0.03 -1.37
CA TYR A 55 -1.31 -1.10 -0.47
C TYR A 55 -1.33 -2.38 -1.29
N ALA A 56 -0.31 -3.22 -1.14
CA ALA A 56 -0.36 -4.60 -1.59
C ALA A 56 -0.77 -5.51 -0.44
N LEU A 57 -1.78 -6.33 -0.69
CA LEU A 57 -2.29 -7.34 0.25
C LEU A 57 -1.79 -8.75 -0.08
N THR A 58 -1.21 -8.92 -1.28
CA THR A 58 -0.66 -10.19 -1.75
C THR A 58 0.74 -10.00 -2.32
N ASP A 59 1.53 -11.08 -2.37
CA ASP A 59 2.86 -11.05 -3.00
C ASP A 59 2.80 -10.63 -4.47
N LYS A 60 1.74 -11.03 -5.17
CA LYS A 60 1.47 -10.60 -6.55
C LYS A 60 1.25 -9.09 -6.63
N GLY A 61 0.46 -8.51 -5.73
CA GLY A 61 0.30 -7.06 -5.63
C GLY A 61 1.64 -6.35 -5.37
N LYS A 62 2.45 -6.86 -4.44
CA LYS A 62 3.78 -6.31 -4.14
C LYS A 62 4.69 -6.34 -5.37
N ALA A 63 4.71 -7.44 -6.10
CA ALA A 63 5.48 -7.58 -7.33
C ALA A 63 5.07 -6.54 -8.38
N ILE A 64 3.77 -6.25 -8.51
CA ILE A 64 3.25 -5.23 -9.45
C ILE A 64 3.73 -3.83 -9.05
N ILE A 65 3.66 -3.47 -7.76
CA ILE A 65 4.14 -2.16 -7.30
C ILE A 65 5.64 -2.00 -7.58
N LEU A 66 6.44 -3.03 -7.28
CA LEU A 66 7.89 -3.01 -7.53
C LEU A 66 8.24 -3.03 -9.03
N ALA A 67 7.44 -3.68 -9.87
CA ALA A 67 7.59 -3.61 -11.31
C ALA A 67 7.32 -2.19 -11.84
N GLY A 68 6.28 -1.53 -11.33
CA GLY A 68 5.97 -0.14 -11.63
C GLY A 68 7.09 0.82 -11.22
N ALA A 69 7.82 0.52 -10.14
CA ALA A 69 8.94 1.34 -9.68
C ALA A 69 10.05 1.51 -10.75
N LYS A 70 10.20 0.54 -11.67
CA LYS A 70 11.24 0.56 -12.73
C LYS A 70 11.11 1.74 -13.69
N VAL A 71 9.94 2.37 -13.79
CA VAL A 71 9.72 3.49 -14.72
C VAL A 71 10.28 4.82 -14.21
N TYR A 72 10.60 4.90 -12.91
CA TYR A 72 11.12 6.12 -12.31
C TYR A 72 12.64 6.18 -12.45
N SER A 73 13.16 7.27 -13.02
CA SER A 73 14.60 7.56 -13.13
C SER A 73 15.19 8.21 -11.87
N ASN A 74 14.33 8.68 -10.96
CA ASN A 74 14.74 9.40 -9.76
C ASN A 74 15.15 8.43 -8.64
N LYS A 75 16.02 8.87 -7.73
CA LYS A 75 16.44 8.08 -6.56
C LYS A 75 15.21 7.70 -5.70
N MET A 76 15.05 6.40 -5.43
CA MET A 76 13.98 5.86 -4.59
C MET A 76 14.54 5.36 -3.25
N TYR A 77 13.72 5.41 -2.21
CA TYR A 77 14.03 4.86 -0.89
C TYR A 77 12.98 3.83 -0.52
N LEU A 78 13.43 2.68 -0.01
CA LEU A 78 12.58 1.65 0.58
C LEU A 78 12.89 1.57 2.07
N TYR A 79 11.85 1.50 2.89
CA TYR A 79 11.97 1.40 4.35
C TYR A 79 11.20 0.17 4.81
N MET A 80 11.74 -0.51 5.81
CA MET A 80 11.05 -1.58 6.54
C MET A 80 10.39 -0.98 7.78
N GLU A 81 9.18 -1.41 8.12
CA GLU A 81 8.42 -0.89 9.26
C GLU A 81 9.05 -1.26 10.63
N ASP A 82 9.82 -2.36 10.68
CA ASP A 82 10.39 -2.93 11.92
C ASP A 82 11.82 -2.46 12.28
N GLU A 83 12.34 -1.41 11.63
CA GLU A 83 13.67 -0.86 11.97
C GLU A 83 13.63 0.50 12.68
N THR A 84 12.47 0.98 13.15
CA THR A 84 12.41 2.29 13.84
C THR A 84 11.39 2.37 14.98
N ASP A 85 11.64 1.67 16.08
CA ASP A 85 11.64 2.35 17.41
C ASP A 85 13.04 2.94 17.72
N ARG A 86 13.95 2.90 16.72
CA ARG A 86 15.30 3.46 16.73
C ARG A 86 15.65 4.12 15.40
N GLN A 87 14.90 5.14 15.00
CA GLN A 87 15.49 6.15 14.12
C GLN A 87 16.36 7.05 15.02
N PRO A 88 17.69 7.12 14.87
CA PRO A 88 18.44 8.21 15.51
C PRO A 88 17.89 9.52 14.95
N HIS A 89 17.77 10.52 15.82
CA HIS A 89 17.41 11.90 15.51
C HIS A 89 18.12 12.45 14.25
N PRO A 90 17.53 13.48 13.62
CA PRO A 90 17.45 13.62 12.17
C PRO A 90 18.82 13.83 11.51
N MET A 91 18.90 13.53 10.21
CA MET A 91 19.97 14.05 9.35
C MET A 91 19.70 15.53 9.02
N ILE A 92 19.74 16.39 10.05
CA ILE A 92 19.88 17.85 9.92
C ILE A 92 20.64 18.38 11.13
#